data_AF-A0AA36JLB7-F1
#
_entry.id   AF-A0AA36JLB7-F1
#
_cell.length_a   1.000
_cell.length_b   1.000
_cell.length_c   1.000
_cell.angle_alpha   90.00
_cell.angle_beta   90.00
_cell.angle_gamma   90.00
#
_symmetry.space_group_name_H-M   'P 1'
#
loop_
_entity.id
_entity.type
_entity.pdbx_description
1 polymer ?
#
loop_
_entity_poly.entity_id
_entity_poly.type
_entity_poly.pdbx_seq_one_letter_code
_entity_poly.pdbx_strand_id
1 'polypeptide(L)'
;MYAPIRVQPETKYEAEVVVLVTSLGAKRTEFNAGKRARDLLEIKGAHHKIIDFNRDARQAGTGDAENKAIAKLNDDGKLKSGANNDLILPQVFIDGQYVGNGTDLQGLEDDGLLENILMRRACMCCNSSRRTPDMTQCPACWVKFEEILPGEMTISQALQEFHELALDEYDEDEDDDDDEGDEDMMLPAVTGMATEFPEERGAHREGYGELPVDAALLRSAAFQPGEQVQYWSDSKNRYVDAVVDNIRLKEGKIVYDLNCKRGAHADKIRGYDPASE
;
A
#
# COMPACT_ATOMS: atom_id res chain seq x y z
N MET A 1 -12.71 0.39 13.05
CA MET A 1 -11.76 0.64 11.94
C MET A 1 -10.79 -0.52 11.88
N TYR A 2 -10.52 -1.03 10.68
CA TYR A 2 -9.46 -2.01 10.48
C TYR A 2 -8.11 -1.30 10.52
N ALA A 3 -7.06 -2.05 10.84
CA ALA A 3 -5.71 -1.48 10.86
C ALA A 3 -5.30 -1.06 9.44
N PRO A 4 -4.51 0.02 9.30
CA PRO A 4 -3.96 0.41 8.00
C PRO A 4 -3.15 -0.73 7.40
N ILE A 5 -3.13 -0.82 6.06
CA ILE A 5 -2.36 -1.80 5.29
C ILE A 5 -0.88 -1.63 5.63
N ARG A 6 -0.22 -2.69 6.09
CA ARG A 6 1.19 -2.67 6.52
C ARG A 6 2.14 -3.22 5.46
N VAL A 7 1.62 -4.05 4.58
CA VAL A 7 2.37 -4.68 3.50
C VAL A 7 1.77 -4.26 2.18
N GLN A 8 2.61 -3.72 1.30
CA GLN A 8 2.18 -3.26 -0.02
C GLN A 8 1.54 -4.43 -0.81
N PRO A 9 0.32 -4.25 -1.35
CA PRO A 9 -0.31 -5.25 -2.21
C PRO A 9 0.51 -5.50 -3.49
N GLU A 10 0.64 -6.76 -3.90
CA GLU A 10 1.34 -7.16 -5.12
C GLU A 10 0.36 -7.34 -6.29
N THR A 11 0.62 -6.68 -7.41
CA THR A 11 -0.21 -6.74 -8.63
C THR A 11 -0.17 -8.06 -9.38
N LYS A 12 0.76 -8.96 -9.02
CA LYS A 12 0.84 -10.31 -9.59
C LYS A 12 -0.33 -11.21 -9.18
N TYR A 13 -1.01 -10.89 -8.08
CA TYR A 13 -2.18 -11.63 -7.61
C TYR A 13 -3.44 -11.02 -8.21
N GLU A 14 -3.97 -11.70 -9.23
CA GLU A 14 -5.12 -11.22 -10.01
C GLU A 14 -6.45 -11.77 -9.49
N ALA A 15 -6.43 -12.80 -8.63
CA ALA A 15 -7.64 -13.37 -8.06
C ALA A 15 -8.30 -12.42 -7.08
N GLU A 16 -9.64 -12.37 -7.10
CA GLU A 16 -10.38 -11.63 -6.08
C GLU A 16 -10.44 -12.45 -4.80
N VAL A 17 -9.86 -11.93 -3.72
CA VAL A 17 -9.97 -12.53 -2.39
C VAL A 17 -10.95 -11.73 -1.54
N VAL A 18 -11.94 -12.39 -0.95
CA VAL A 18 -12.92 -11.78 -0.06
C VAL A 18 -12.92 -12.51 1.27
N VAL A 19 -12.74 -11.77 2.36
CA VAL A 19 -12.70 -12.30 3.73
C VAL A 19 -13.88 -11.76 4.51
N LEU A 20 -14.85 -12.62 4.79
CA LEU A 20 -15.97 -12.33 5.67
C LEU A 20 -15.50 -12.51 7.12
N VAL A 21 -15.62 -11.46 7.90
CA VAL A 21 -15.22 -11.42 9.31
C VAL A 21 -16.37 -10.89 10.16
N THR A 22 -16.21 -10.96 11.48
CA THR A 22 -17.05 -10.20 12.40
C THR A 22 -16.17 -9.34 13.29
N SER A 23 -16.54 -8.07 13.45
CA SER A 23 -15.97 -7.19 14.48
C SER A 23 -16.54 -7.44 15.88
N LEU A 24 -17.57 -8.28 16.03
CA LEU A 24 -18.16 -8.59 17.33
C LEU A 24 -17.23 -9.44 18.18
N GLY A 25 -16.56 -8.80 19.14
CA GLY A 25 -15.61 -9.44 20.07
C GLY A 25 -16.20 -10.51 20.99
N ALA A 26 -17.54 -10.67 21.02
CA ALA A 26 -18.23 -11.68 21.83
C ALA A 26 -17.78 -13.12 21.48
N LYS A 27 -17.34 -13.36 20.25
CA LYS A 27 -16.76 -14.64 19.81
C LYS A 27 -15.28 -14.47 19.48
N ARG A 28 -14.45 -14.37 20.53
CA ARG A 28 -13.01 -14.13 20.45
C ARG A 28 -12.26 -15.14 19.55
N THR A 29 -12.74 -16.38 19.47
CA THR A 29 -12.18 -17.42 18.58
C THR A 29 -12.37 -17.06 17.11
N GLU A 30 -13.58 -16.66 16.71
CA GLU A 30 -13.91 -16.23 15.34
C GLU A 30 -13.16 -14.95 14.97
N PHE A 31 -13.11 -13.98 15.90
CA PHE A 31 -12.34 -12.73 15.72
C PHE A 31 -10.85 -13.01 15.48
N ASN A 32 -10.23 -13.84 16.31
CA ASN A 32 -8.81 -14.18 16.16
C ASN A 32 -8.56 -15.00 14.88
N ALA A 33 -9.48 -15.87 14.49
CA ALA A 33 -9.39 -16.61 13.24
C ALA A 33 -9.48 -15.68 12.02
N GLY A 34 -10.39 -14.71 12.04
CA GLY A 34 -10.50 -13.69 11.01
C GLY A 34 -9.25 -12.84 10.92
N LYS A 35 -8.68 -12.44 12.07
CA LYS A 35 -7.39 -11.75 12.11
C LYS A 35 -6.29 -12.57 11.44
N ARG A 36 -6.12 -13.85 11.80
CA ARG A 36 -5.09 -14.72 11.19
C ARG A 36 -5.23 -14.85 9.67
N ALA A 37 -6.46 -15.00 9.17
CA ALA A 37 -6.69 -15.11 7.72
C ALA A 37 -6.25 -13.83 6.98
N ARG A 38 -6.53 -12.66 7.55
CA ARG A 38 -6.09 -11.38 6.99
C ARG A 38 -4.59 -11.19 7.09
N ASP A 39 -4.01 -11.44 8.26
CA ASP A 39 -2.57 -11.30 8.50
C ASP A 39 -1.79 -12.17 7.48
N LEU A 40 -2.26 -13.38 7.18
CA LEU A 40 -1.66 -14.26 6.16
C LEU A 40 -1.69 -13.64 4.76
N LEU A 41 -2.85 -13.16 4.32
CA LEU A 41 -3.01 -12.54 2.99
C LEU A 41 -2.20 -11.25 2.88
N GLU A 42 -2.18 -10.45 3.93
CA GLU A 42 -1.39 -9.23 4.02
C GLU A 42 0.11 -9.52 3.95
N ILE A 43 0.63 -10.45 4.75
CA ILE A 43 2.04 -10.87 4.70
C ILE A 43 2.42 -11.38 3.31
N LYS A 44 1.50 -12.08 2.64
CA LYS A 44 1.72 -12.58 1.27
C LYS A 44 1.69 -11.46 0.22
N GLY A 45 1.23 -10.26 0.57
CA GLY A 45 0.99 -9.16 -0.37
C GLY A 45 -0.25 -9.39 -1.23
N ALA A 46 -1.14 -10.31 -0.86
CA ALA A 46 -2.37 -10.58 -1.59
C ALA A 46 -3.45 -9.56 -1.22
N HIS A 47 -3.87 -8.76 -2.22
CA HIS A 47 -5.00 -7.85 -2.05
C HIS A 47 -6.26 -8.62 -1.67
N HIS A 48 -6.94 -8.16 -0.62
CA HIS A 48 -8.13 -8.83 -0.12
C HIS A 48 -9.17 -7.83 0.38
N LYS A 49 -10.44 -8.16 0.12
CA LYS A 49 -11.61 -7.35 0.49
C LYS A 49 -12.14 -7.83 1.83
N ILE A 50 -12.24 -6.94 2.80
CA ILE A 50 -12.74 -7.27 4.13
C ILE A 50 -14.22 -6.91 4.19
N ILE A 51 -15.07 -7.90 4.43
CA ILE A 51 -16.52 -7.70 4.58
C ILE A 51 -16.89 -7.99 6.04
N ASP A 52 -17.31 -6.96 6.78
CA ASP A 52 -17.78 -7.14 8.16
C ASP A 52 -19.23 -7.61 8.18
N PHE A 53 -19.47 -8.81 8.70
CA PHE A 53 -20.81 -9.38 8.85
C PHE A 53 -21.52 -8.91 10.14
N ASN A 54 -21.20 -7.72 10.64
CA ASN A 54 -21.90 -7.18 11.80
C ASN A 54 -23.30 -6.64 11.41
N ARG A 55 -24.34 -6.99 12.20
CA ARG A 55 -25.73 -6.60 11.91
C ARG A 55 -25.99 -5.11 12.15
N ASP A 56 -25.29 -4.52 13.12
CA ASP A 56 -25.49 -3.12 13.51
C ASP A 56 -24.76 -2.13 12.58
N ALA A 57 -23.62 -2.55 12.00
CA ALA A 57 -22.89 -1.76 10.98
C ALA A 57 -23.71 -1.56 9.70
N ARG A 58 -24.63 -2.49 9.39
CA ARG A 58 -25.49 -2.43 8.19
C ARG A 58 -26.55 -1.33 8.23
N GLN A 59 -26.95 -0.85 9.42
CA GLN A 59 -27.93 0.23 9.55
C GLN A 59 -27.32 1.63 9.41
N ALA A 60 -25.99 1.75 9.46
CA ALA A 60 -25.30 3.05 9.48
C ALA A 60 -24.94 3.61 8.08
N GLY A 61 -25.35 2.95 6.98
CA GLY A 61 -25.18 3.48 5.62
C GLY A 61 -23.74 3.44 5.06
N THR A 62 -22.77 2.87 5.78
CA THR A 62 -21.36 2.79 5.35
C THR A 62 -21.05 1.51 4.54
N GLY A 63 -22.04 0.87 3.92
CA GLY A 63 -21.94 -0.56 3.59
C GLY A 63 -22.51 -1.03 2.24
N ASP A 64 -22.63 -0.17 1.22
CA ASP A 64 -23.28 -0.57 -0.03
C ASP A 64 -22.57 -1.74 -0.74
N ALA A 65 -21.23 -1.76 -0.73
CA ALA A 65 -20.46 -2.87 -1.28
C ALA A 65 -20.60 -4.13 -0.42
N GLU A 66 -20.52 -4.01 0.90
CA GLU A 66 -20.68 -5.12 1.85
C GLU A 66 -22.08 -5.74 1.75
N ASN A 67 -23.12 -4.91 1.64
CA ASN A 67 -24.50 -5.35 1.49
C ASN A 67 -24.70 -6.09 0.16
N LYS A 68 -24.13 -5.59 -0.95
CA LYS A 68 -24.15 -6.27 -2.25
C LYS A 68 -23.45 -7.63 -2.17
N ALA A 69 -22.27 -7.71 -1.55
CA ALA A 69 -21.53 -8.96 -1.39
C ALA A 69 -22.32 -9.99 -0.58
N ILE A 70 -22.88 -9.56 0.56
CA ILE A 70 -23.67 -10.43 1.44
C ILE A 70 -24.92 -10.92 0.73
N ALA A 71 -25.65 -10.02 0.05
CA ALA A 71 -26.85 -10.39 -0.72
C ALA A 71 -26.50 -11.43 -1.79
N LYS A 72 -25.45 -11.17 -2.59
CA LYS A 72 -24.99 -12.10 -3.63
C LYS A 72 -24.60 -13.46 -3.07
N LEU A 73 -23.81 -13.49 -1.99
CA LEU A 73 -23.37 -14.75 -1.37
C LEU A 73 -24.53 -15.54 -0.74
N ASN A 74 -25.55 -14.84 -0.24
CA ASN A 74 -26.75 -15.43 0.31
C ASN A 74 -27.66 -16.00 -0.80
N ASP A 75 -27.86 -15.25 -1.88
CA ASP A 75 -28.65 -15.66 -3.05
C ASP A 75 -28.02 -16.87 -3.75
N ASP A 76 -26.69 -16.90 -3.83
CA ASP A 76 -25.92 -18.04 -4.37
C ASP A 76 -25.90 -19.25 -3.42
N GLY A 77 -26.37 -19.11 -2.17
CA GLY A 77 -26.31 -20.18 -1.16
C GLY A 77 -24.88 -20.60 -0.78
N LYS A 78 -23.91 -19.70 -0.97
CA LYS A 78 -22.48 -19.99 -0.74
C LYS A 78 -22.06 -19.81 0.73
N LEU A 79 -22.83 -19.04 1.49
CA LEU A 79 -22.61 -18.82 2.92
C LEU A 79 -22.75 -20.11 3.72
N LYS A 80 -21.74 -20.42 4.55
CA LYS A 80 -21.80 -21.57 5.45
C LYS A 80 -22.34 -21.21 6.83
N SER A 81 -23.40 -21.90 7.23
CA SER A 81 -23.99 -21.78 8.56
C SER A 81 -23.72 -23.04 9.38
N GLY A 82 -23.54 -22.86 10.68
CA GLY A 82 -23.32 -23.93 11.65
C GLY A 82 -24.63 -24.56 12.12
N ALA A 83 -24.52 -25.46 13.11
CA ALA A 83 -25.63 -26.27 13.61
C ALA A 83 -26.83 -25.45 14.14
N ASN A 84 -26.59 -24.23 14.64
CA ASN A 84 -27.62 -23.35 15.20
C ASN A 84 -28.15 -22.33 14.18
N ASN A 85 -27.88 -22.51 12.88
CA ASN A 85 -28.16 -21.54 11.83
C ASN A 85 -27.38 -20.21 11.98
N ASP A 86 -26.38 -20.19 12.87
CA ASP A 86 -25.41 -19.09 12.99
C ASP A 86 -24.38 -19.19 11.86
N LEU A 87 -24.06 -18.06 11.23
CA LEU A 87 -23.02 -18.01 10.22
C LEU A 87 -21.66 -18.37 10.84
N ILE A 88 -20.91 -19.28 10.21
CA ILE A 88 -19.56 -19.65 10.66
C ILE A 88 -18.60 -18.56 10.18
N LEU A 89 -17.83 -17.93 11.05
CA LEU A 89 -16.85 -16.92 10.67
C LEU A 89 -15.45 -17.24 11.23
N PRO A 90 -14.37 -16.85 10.52
CA PRO A 90 -14.35 -16.18 9.22
C PRO A 90 -14.65 -17.12 8.04
N GLN A 91 -15.08 -16.56 6.91
CA GLN A 91 -15.19 -17.27 5.63
C GLN A 91 -14.34 -16.56 4.58
N VAL A 92 -13.46 -17.30 3.93
CA VAL A 92 -12.60 -16.81 2.85
C VAL A 92 -13.13 -17.34 1.52
N PHE A 93 -13.21 -16.44 0.55
CA PHE A 93 -13.60 -16.74 -0.81
C PHE A 93 -12.52 -16.27 -1.78
N ILE A 94 -12.26 -17.06 -2.82
CA ILE A 94 -11.36 -16.69 -3.92
C ILE A 94 -12.12 -16.85 -5.24
N ASP A 95 -12.25 -15.77 -6.02
CA ASP A 95 -13.04 -15.68 -7.25
C ASP A 95 -14.47 -16.29 -7.09
N GLY A 96 -15.08 -15.97 -5.95
CA GLY A 96 -16.42 -16.44 -5.56
C GLY A 96 -16.52 -17.90 -5.10
N GLN A 97 -15.41 -18.62 -5.02
CA GLN A 97 -15.36 -19.99 -4.49
C GLN A 97 -15.02 -20.00 -3.00
N TYR A 98 -15.82 -20.73 -2.22
CA TYR A 98 -15.58 -20.89 -0.79
C TYR A 98 -14.31 -21.72 -0.54
N VAL A 99 -13.35 -21.13 0.17
CA VAL A 99 -12.10 -21.79 0.57
C VAL A 99 -12.24 -22.42 1.94
N GLY A 100 -12.77 -21.67 2.91
CA GLY A 100 -12.80 -22.11 4.30
C GLY A 100 -12.53 -20.96 5.27
N ASN A 101 -11.87 -21.30 6.38
CA ASN A 101 -11.39 -20.34 7.39
C ASN A 101 -9.87 -20.11 7.25
N GLY A 102 -9.26 -19.41 8.21
CA GLY A 102 -7.82 -19.14 8.18
C GLY A 102 -6.91 -20.38 8.25
N THR A 103 -7.37 -21.48 8.85
CA THR A 103 -6.65 -22.77 8.86
C THR A 103 -6.65 -23.42 7.49
N ASP A 104 -7.78 -23.40 6.79
CA ASP A 104 -7.88 -23.96 5.44
C ASP A 104 -7.02 -23.14 4.45
N LEU A 105 -6.99 -21.82 4.63
CA LEU A 105 -6.13 -20.93 3.86
C LEU A 105 -4.64 -21.18 4.12
N GLN A 106 -4.25 -21.38 5.40
CA GLN A 106 -2.89 -21.78 5.76
C GLN A 106 -2.50 -23.11 5.14
N GLY A 107 -3.41 -24.11 5.14
CA GLY A 107 -3.16 -25.40 4.50
C GLY A 107 -2.83 -25.26 3.01
N LEU A 108 -3.55 -24.39 2.28
CA LEU A 108 -3.25 -24.12 0.87
C LEU A 108 -1.88 -23.46 0.67
N GLU A 109 -1.45 -22.62 1.60
CA GLU A 109 -0.12 -22.00 1.56
C GLU A 109 0.97 -23.03 1.82
N ASP A 110 0.79 -23.85 2.86
CA ASP A 110 1.73 -24.90 3.24
C ASP A 110 1.89 -25.96 2.13
N ASP A 111 0.81 -26.26 1.39
CA ASP A 111 0.83 -27.15 0.22
C ASP A 111 1.39 -26.49 -1.06
N GLY A 112 1.73 -25.18 -1.02
CA GLY A 112 2.23 -24.43 -2.17
C GLY A 112 1.20 -24.18 -3.28
N LEU A 113 -0.09 -24.32 -2.97
CA LEU A 113 -1.18 -24.17 -3.94
C LEU A 113 -1.73 -22.74 -3.98
N LEU A 114 -1.70 -22.04 -2.85
CA LEU A 114 -2.32 -20.73 -2.69
C LEU A 114 -1.79 -19.71 -3.71
N GLU A 115 -0.47 -19.65 -3.91
CA GLU A 115 0.14 -18.72 -4.87
C GLU A 115 -0.39 -18.92 -6.29
N ASN A 116 -0.45 -20.18 -6.75
CA ASN A 116 -0.94 -20.50 -8.09
C ASN A 116 -2.43 -20.20 -8.25
N ILE A 117 -3.21 -20.36 -7.19
CA ILE A 117 -4.64 -20.02 -7.18
C ILE A 117 -4.81 -18.49 -7.25
N LEU A 118 -4.04 -17.73 -6.47
CA LEU A 118 -4.08 -16.27 -6.44
C LEU A 118 -3.61 -15.63 -7.75
N MET A 119 -2.67 -16.25 -8.46
CA MET A 119 -2.25 -15.85 -9.81
C MET A 119 -3.20 -16.34 -10.92
N ARG A 120 -4.35 -16.94 -10.58
CA ARG A 120 -5.29 -17.60 -11.51
C ARG A 120 -4.65 -18.64 -12.43
N ARG A 121 -3.54 -19.26 -12.01
CA ARG A 121 -2.84 -20.35 -12.74
C ARG A 121 -3.38 -21.73 -12.38
N ALA A 122 -4.01 -21.87 -11.22
CA ALA A 122 -4.64 -23.10 -10.76
C ALA A 122 -6.12 -22.88 -10.38
N CYS A 123 -6.92 -23.93 -10.55
CA CYS A 123 -8.31 -23.96 -10.09
C CYS A 123 -8.38 -24.30 -8.60
N MET A 124 -9.13 -23.53 -7.82
CA MET A 124 -9.36 -23.81 -6.39
C MET A 124 -9.98 -25.20 -6.15
N CYS A 125 -10.97 -25.63 -6.95
CA CYS A 125 -11.68 -26.88 -6.66
C CYS A 125 -10.94 -28.16 -7.07
N CYS A 126 -10.16 -28.15 -8.15
CA CYS A 126 -9.53 -29.37 -8.70
C CYS A 126 -8.02 -29.26 -8.89
N ASN A 127 -7.41 -28.13 -8.52
CA ASN A 127 -6.00 -27.84 -8.67
C ASN A 127 -5.43 -27.99 -10.09
N SER A 128 -6.29 -27.96 -11.11
CA SER A 128 -5.85 -28.03 -12.51
C SER A 128 -5.09 -26.76 -12.87
N SER A 129 -3.82 -26.91 -13.28
CA SER A 129 -2.91 -25.83 -13.67
C SER A 129 -3.18 -25.26 -15.08
N ARG A 130 -4.39 -25.48 -15.61
CA ARG A 130 -4.82 -25.01 -16.94
C ARG A 130 -5.68 -23.75 -16.87
N ARG A 131 -5.75 -23.12 -15.70
CA ARG A 131 -6.52 -21.89 -15.51
C ARG A 131 -5.73 -20.72 -16.08
N THR A 132 -6.41 -19.85 -16.81
CA THR A 132 -5.89 -18.54 -17.23
C THR A 132 -6.79 -17.43 -16.66
N PRO A 133 -6.29 -16.19 -16.55
CA PRO A 133 -7.04 -15.10 -15.91
C PRO A 133 -8.36 -14.71 -16.58
N ASP A 134 -8.47 -14.94 -17.88
CA ASP A 134 -9.62 -14.64 -18.73
C ASP A 134 -10.69 -15.73 -18.72
N MET A 135 -10.39 -16.91 -18.16
CA MET A 135 -11.35 -18.00 -18.08
C MET A 135 -12.43 -17.73 -17.04
N THR A 136 -13.68 -17.85 -17.46
CA THR A 136 -14.87 -17.76 -16.58
C THR A 136 -15.29 -19.11 -15.99
N GLN A 137 -14.64 -20.20 -16.41
CA GLN A 137 -14.90 -21.54 -15.90
C GLN A 137 -13.67 -22.44 -15.96
N CYS A 138 -13.58 -23.39 -15.04
CA CYS A 138 -12.50 -24.37 -15.04
C CYS A 138 -12.68 -25.38 -16.18
N PRO A 139 -11.64 -25.65 -17.00
CA PRO A 139 -11.74 -26.65 -18.07
C PRO A 139 -11.78 -28.11 -17.57
N ALA A 140 -11.47 -28.35 -16.29
CA ALA A 140 -11.43 -29.70 -15.71
C ALA A 140 -12.67 -30.03 -14.88
N CYS A 141 -12.99 -29.19 -13.88
CA CYS A 141 -14.12 -29.44 -12.97
C CYS A 141 -15.35 -28.58 -13.27
N TRP A 142 -15.32 -27.74 -14.31
CA TRP A 142 -16.45 -26.92 -14.77
C TRP A 142 -17.00 -25.93 -13.73
N VAL A 143 -16.26 -25.68 -12.66
CA VAL A 143 -16.62 -24.64 -11.69
C VAL A 143 -16.54 -23.28 -12.36
N LYS A 144 -17.53 -22.41 -12.11
CA LYS A 144 -17.54 -21.04 -12.61
C LYS A 144 -16.67 -20.16 -11.72
N PHE A 145 -15.86 -19.31 -12.34
CA PHE A 145 -15.10 -18.27 -11.66
C PHE A 145 -15.90 -16.98 -11.77
N GLU A 146 -16.38 -16.48 -10.63
CA GLU A 146 -17.23 -15.30 -10.60
C GLU A 146 -16.90 -14.46 -9.39
N GLU A 147 -16.36 -13.27 -9.62
CA GLU A 147 -16.06 -12.30 -8.58
C GLU A 147 -17.35 -11.91 -7.83
N ILE A 148 -17.24 -11.78 -6.52
CA ILE A 148 -18.31 -11.36 -5.62
C ILE A 148 -18.55 -9.85 -5.79
N LEU A 149 -17.47 -9.06 -5.87
CA LEU A 149 -17.50 -7.60 -5.93
C LEU A 149 -16.64 -7.05 -7.07
N PRO A 150 -16.97 -7.33 -8.35
CA PRO A 150 -16.18 -6.83 -9.47
C PRO A 150 -16.15 -5.30 -9.48
N GLY A 151 -14.94 -4.73 -9.60
CA GLY A 151 -14.72 -3.28 -9.68
C GLY A 151 -14.81 -2.49 -8.37
N GLU A 152 -15.21 -3.12 -7.26
CA GLU A 152 -15.25 -2.49 -5.93
C GLU A 152 -14.04 -2.93 -5.10
N MET A 153 -13.52 -2.05 -4.25
CA MET A 153 -12.34 -2.31 -3.40
C MET A 153 -11.18 -2.90 -4.20
N THR A 154 -10.77 -2.20 -5.25
CA THR A 154 -9.76 -2.70 -6.19
C THR A 154 -8.34 -2.62 -5.61
N ILE A 155 -7.42 -3.43 -6.14
CA ILE A 155 -6.01 -3.34 -5.76
C ILE A 155 -5.42 -1.95 -6.04
N SER A 156 -5.87 -1.27 -7.10
CA SER A 156 -5.43 0.09 -7.43
C SER A 156 -5.81 1.09 -6.34
N GLN A 157 -7.02 0.98 -5.78
CA GLN A 157 -7.46 1.80 -4.65
C GLN A 157 -6.62 1.51 -3.41
N ALA A 158 -6.36 0.24 -3.11
CA ALA A 158 -5.53 -0.15 -1.96
C ALA A 158 -4.07 0.31 -2.08
N LEU A 159 -3.51 0.28 -3.30
CA LEU A 159 -2.17 0.82 -3.57
C LEU A 159 -2.11 2.33 -3.40
N GLN A 160 -3.15 3.04 -3.83
CA GLN A 160 -3.26 4.48 -3.62
C GLN A 160 -3.33 4.81 -2.13
N GLU A 161 -4.21 4.14 -1.38
CA GLU A 161 -4.36 4.33 0.07
C GLU A 161 -3.06 4.05 0.83
N PHE A 162 -2.34 2.98 0.46
CA PHE A 162 -1.03 2.68 1.04
C PHE A 162 0.00 3.79 0.79
N HIS A 163 -0.01 4.38 -0.41
CA HIS A 163 0.90 5.48 -0.76
C HIS A 163 0.54 6.78 -0.04
N GLU A 164 -0.74 7.09 0.12
CA GLU A 164 -1.22 8.26 0.86
C GLU A 164 -0.82 8.17 2.34
N LEU A 165 -1.05 7.02 3.00
CA LEU A 165 -0.63 6.80 4.39
C LEU A 165 0.89 6.87 4.56
N ALA A 166 1.65 6.44 3.55
CA ALA A 166 3.10 6.53 3.56
C ALA A 166 3.61 7.96 3.34
N LEU A 167 2.79 8.91 2.91
CA LEU A 167 3.16 10.33 2.81
C LEU A 167 2.83 11.09 4.10
N ASP A 168 1.68 10.81 4.72
CA ASP A 168 1.25 11.45 5.97
C ASP A 168 2.24 11.21 7.14
N GLU A 169 2.97 10.09 7.14
CA GLU A 169 4.02 9.80 8.14
C GLU A 169 5.28 10.67 7.99
N TYR A 170 5.42 11.44 6.90
CA TYR A 170 6.58 12.32 6.66
C TYR A 170 6.27 13.82 6.80
N ASP A 171 5.03 14.21 7.06
CA ASP A 171 4.61 15.63 7.18
C ASP A 171 4.45 16.10 8.65
N GLU A 172 4.80 15.28 9.67
CA GLU A 172 4.69 15.65 11.10
C GLU A 172 6.00 16.12 11.78
N ASP A 173 7.07 16.39 11.02
CA ASP A 173 8.35 16.91 11.55
C ASP A 173 8.60 18.40 11.22
N GLU A 174 7.57 19.19 10.91
CA GLU A 174 7.64 20.66 10.89
C GLU A 174 6.89 21.25 12.09
N ASP A 175 7.56 21.35 13.25
CA ASP A 175 7.28 22.40 14.24
C ASP A 175 8.50 22.65 15.13
N ASP A 176 9.16 23.79 14.83
CA ASP A 176 9.69 24.79 15.77
C ASP A 176 10.57 24.34 16.95
N ASP A 177 11.88 24.29 16.71
CA ASP A 177 12.88 24.62 17.73
C ASP A 177 13.53 25.98 17.40
N ASP A 178 13.09 26.99 18.15
CA ASP A 178 13.88 28.06 18.77
C ASP A 178 14.79 28.97 17.91
N ASP A 179 14.26 30.17 17.59
CA ASP A 179 15.06 31.39 17.44
C ASP A 179 14.84 32.31 18.67
N GLU A 180 15.50 31.98 19.78
CA GLU A 180 15.74 32.94 20.88
C GLU A 180 17.16 33.51 20.76
N GLY A 181 17.28 34.82 20.50
CA GLY A 181 18.58 35.49 20.55
C GLY A 181 18.65 36.97 20.13
N ASP A 182 18.06 37.84 20.96
CA ASP A 182 18.50 39.21 21.28
C ASP A 182 18.54 40.33 20.19
N GLU A 183 17.83 41.44 20.45
CA GLU A 183 18.42 42.75 20.85
C GLU A 183 17.46 43.93 20.54
N ASP A 184 17.25 44.75 21.58
CA ASP A 184 16.62 46.07 21.58
C ASP A 184 16.83 46.90 20.31
N MET A 185 15.76 47.33 19.63
CA MET A 185 15.65 48.72 19.16
C MET A 185 14.22 49.25 19.14
N MET A 186 14.08 50.36 19.84
CA MET A 186 12.89 51.14 20.14
C MET A 186 12.52 52.07 18.96
N LEU A 187 11.21 52.28 18.74
CA LEU A 187 10.51 53.44 18.13
C LEU A 187 10.26 53.45 16.59
N PRO A 188 9.29 54.26 16.10
CA PRO A 188 7.88 54.29 16.49
C PRO A 188 6.92 54.32 15.27
N ALA A 189 5.62 54.25 15.56
CA ALA A 189 4.52 54.40 14.61
C ALA A 189 4.60 55.66 13.73
N VAL A 190 4.36 55.47 12.43
CA VAL A 190 3.89 56.52 11.52
C VAL A 190 2.65 56.05 10.76
N THR A 191 1.56 56.73 11.08
CA THR A 191 0.33 56.89 10.30
C THR A 191 0.61 57.36 8.86
N GLY A 192 -0.16 56.89 7.89
CA GLY A 192 -0.38 57.70 6.68
C GLY A 192 -0.77 56.97 5.40
N MET A 193 -2.05 57.15 5.05
CA MET A 193 -2.55 57.47 3.71
C MET A 193 -2.66 56.38 2.64
N ALA A 194 -3.93 56.17 2.29
CA ALA A 194 -4.42 55.69 1.01
C ALA A 194 -3.83 56.45 -0.18
N THR A 195 -3.53 55.73 -1.25
CA THR A 195 -3.69 56.20 -2.63
C THR A 195 -4.07 55.03 -3.53
N GLU A 196 -5.24 55.16 -4.13
CA GLU A 196 -5.77 54.40 -5.26
C GLU A 196 -4.84 54.53 -6.49
N PHE A 197 -4.59 53.44 -7.22
CA PHE A 197 -4.11 53.46 -8.61
C PHE A 197 -4.52 52.13 -9.30
N PRO A 198 -4.65 52.09 -10.64
CA PRO A 198 -5.84 51.59 -11.32
C PRO A 198 -5.62 50.24 -12.01
N GLU A 199 -6.74 49.68 -12.47
CA GLU A 199 -6.83 48.57 -13.42
C GLU A 199 -5.91 48.77 -14.63
N GLU A 200 -4.97 47.85 -14.85
CA GLU A 200 -4.38 47.62 -16.16
C GLU A 200 -4.61 46.18 -16.62
N ARG A 201 -5.39 46.09 -17.71
CA ARG A 201 -5.51 44.92 -18.56
C ARG A 201 -4.17 44.69 -19.26
N GLY A 202 -3.54 43.55 -18.98
CA GLY A 202 -2.37 43.06 -19.71
C GLY A 202 -2.60 41.64 -20.18
N ALA A 203 -2.83 41.49 -21.49
CA ALA A 203 -2.93 40.21 -22.17
C ALA A 203 -1.55 39.56 -22.39
N HIS A 204 -1.58 38.25 -22.60
CA HIS A 204 -0.53 37.41 -23.20
C HIS A 204 0.79 37.25 -22.43
N ARG A 205 0.96 36.05 -21.84
CA ARG A 205 2.26 35.39 -21.88
C ARG A 205 2.08 33.89 -22.09
N GLU A 206 2.60 33.44 -23.22
CA GLU A 206 2.71 32.04 -23.60
C GLU A 206 3.55 31.29 -22.56
N GLY A 207 3.01 30.19 -22.05
CA GLY A 207 3.66 29.32 -21.09
C GLY A 207 4.84 28.62 -21.73
N TYR A 208 6.04 29.08 -21.38
CA TYR A 208 7.24 28.26 -21.49
C TYR A 208 7.14 27.20 -20.38
N GLY A 209 7.01 25.94 -20.78
CA GLY A 209 6.98 24.82 -19.83
C GLY A 209 8.28 24.76 -19.05
N GLU A 210 8.22 25.15 -17.78
CA GLU A 210 9.24 24.84 -16.80
C GLU A 210 9.27 23.31 -16.68
N LEU A 211 10.35 22.70 -17.19
CA LEU A 211 10.68 21.33 -16.85
C LEU A 211 10.85 21.25 -15.33
N PRO A 212 10.33 20.20 -14.65
CA PRO A 212 10.45 20.09 -13.20
C PRO A 212 11.93 20.18 -12.82
N VAL A 213 12.23 21.14 -11.94
CA VAL A 213 13.56 21.43 -11.37
C VAL A 213 14.30 20.18 -10.90
N ASP A 214 13.55 19.15 -10.52
CA ASP A 214 14.01 17.85 -10.04
C ASP A 214 14.85 17.08 -11.08
N ALA A 215 14.51 17.17 -12.37
CA ALA A 215 15.18 16.41 -13.42
C ALA A 215 16.59 16.96 -13.75
N ALA A 216 16.80 18.26 -13.57
CA ALA A 216 18.10 18.90 -13.81
C ALA A 216 19.09 18.57 -12.68
N LEU A 217 18.64 18.59 -11.42
CA LEU A 217 19.46 18.24 -10.27
C LEU A 217 19.89 16.76 -10.29
N LEU A 218 18.99 15.85 -10.65
CA LEU A 218 19.31 14.43 -10.79
C LEU A 218 20.36 14.16 -11.87
N ARG A 219 20.41 14.97 -12.94
CA ARG A 219 21.48 14.88 -13.97
C ARG A 219 22.83 15.38 -13.47
N SER A 220 22.85 16.23 -12.45
CA SER A 220 24.08 16.72 -11.80
C SER A 220 24.53 15.85 -10.62
N ALA A 221 23.90 14.69 -10.40
CA ALA A 221 24.36 13.75 -9.39
C ALA A 221 25.81 13.31 -9.66
N ALA A 222 26.62 13.24 -8.61
CA ALA A 222 28.03 12.92 -8.69
C ALA A 222 28.30 11.45 -9.07
N PHE A 223 27.34 10.56 -8.82
CA PHE A 223 27.42 9.13 -9.08
C PHE A 223 26.17 8.65 -9.81
N GLN A 224 26.25 7.54 -10.54
CA GLN A 224 25.10 6.94 -11.24
C GLN A 224 24.66 5.59 -10.65
N PRO A 225 23.40 5.16 -10.87
CA PRO A 225 22.97 3.81 -10.51
C PRO A 225 23.85 2.74 -11.16
N GLY A 226 24.30 1.78 -10.38
CA GLY A 226 25.23 0.71 -10.73
C GLY A 226 26.71 1.03 -10.45
N GLU A 227 27.04 2.25 -10.05
CA GLU A 227 28.43 2.66 -9.77
C GLU A 227 28.90 2.16 -8.39
N GLN A 228 30.16 1.72 -8.31
CA GLN A 228 30.80 1.35 -7.05
C GLN A 228 31.26 2.61 -6.31
N VAL A 229 30.86 2.72 -5.05
CA VAL A 229 31.16 3.85 -4.19
C VAL A 229 31.53 3.37 -2.79
N GLN A 230 32.10 4.25 -1.98
CA GLN A 230 32.33 3.98 -0.57
C GLN A 230 31.44 4.86 0.31
N TYR A 231 30.74 4.23 1.26
CA TYR A 231 29.82 4.88 2.19
C TYR A 231 30.39 4.90 3.61
N TRP A 232 30.36 6.07 4.27
CA TRP A 232 30.77 6.20 5.67
C TRP A 232 29.69 5.68 6.63
N SER A 233 29.98 4.56 7.29
CA SER A 233 29.11 3.96 8.30
C SER A 233 29.45 4.47 9.69
N ASP A 234 28.58 5.29 10.30
CA ASP A 234 28.79 5.81 11.66
C ASP A 234 28.88 4.69 12.71
N SER A 235 28.09 3.62 12.52
CA SER A 235 28.11 2.45 13.42
C SER A 235 29.39 1.61 13.34
N LYS A 236 30.06 1.59 12.18
CA LYS A 236 31.34 0.87 11.98
C LYS A 236 32.56 1.79 12.02
N ASN A 237 32.33 3.10 12.10
CA ASN A 237 33.33 4.16 12.06
C ASN A 237 34.37 3.99 10.92
N ARG A 238 33.91 3.58 9.73
CA ARG A 238 34.75 3.37 8.54
C ARG A 238 33.95 3.48 7.25
N TYR A 239 34.66 3.67 6.14
CA TYR A 239 34.10 3.52 4.80
C TYR A 239 33.82 2.04 4.49
N VAL A 240 32.68 1.77 3.87
CA VAL A 240 32.24 0.44 3.45
C VAL A 240 31.93 0.51 1.97
N ASP A 241 32.40 -0.49 1.23
CA ASP A 241 32.11 -0.60 -0.20
C ASP A 241 30.61 -0.84 -0.42
N ALA A 242 30.05 -0.09 -1.36
CA ALA A 242 28.64 -0.08 -1.68
C ALA A 242 28.43 0.12 -3.19
N VAL A 243 27.23 -0.19 -3.65
CA VAL A 243 26.80 0.07 -5.03
C VAL A 243 25.57 0.95 -4.98
N VAL A 244 25.53 1.98 -5.83
CA VAL A 244 24.38 2.87 -5.97
C VAL A 244 23.25 2.09 -6.65
N ASP A 245 22.13 1.88 -5.97
CA ASP A 245 20.94 1.25 -6.54
C ASP A 245 20.03 2.29 -7.19
N ASN A 246 19.83 3.44 -6.54
CA ASN A 246 18.94 4.50 -7.04
C ASN A 246 19.35 5.89 -6.52
N ILE A 247 18.89 6.95 -7.17
CA ILE A 247 19.15 8.34 -6.79
C ILE A 247 17.81 9.04 -6.66
N ARG A 248 17.59 9.70 -5.53
CA ARG A 248 16.34 10.41 -5.23
C ARG A 248 16.64 11.84 -4.78
N LEU A 249 15.68 12.73 -4.99
CA LEU A 249 15.71 14.06 -4.41
C LEU A 249 14.89 14.03 -3.12
N LYS A 250 15.48 14.44 -2.00
CA LYS A 250 14.78 14.63 -0.72
C LYS A 250 15.16 16.02 -0.20
N GLU A 251 14.17 16.86 0.10
CA GLU A 251 14.39 18.24 0.60
C GLU A 251 15.30 19.09 -0.31
N GLY A 252 15.16 18.94 -1.64
CA GLY A 252 16.01 19.64 -2.61
C GLY A 252 17.48 19.18 -2.66
N LYS A 253 17.83 18.15 -1.87
CA LYS A 253 19.17 17.55 -1.81
C LYS A 253 19.17 16.16 -2.45
N ILE A 254 20.32 15.78 -3.02
CA ILE A 254 20.50 14.46 -3.64
C ILE A 254 20.81 13.43 -2.55
N VAL A 255 20.00 12.37 -2.50
CA VAL A 255 20.21 11.20 -1.66
C VAL A 255 20.35 9.94 -2.52
N TYR A 256 21.21 9.02 -2.09
CA TYR A 256 21.51 7.79 -2.81
C TYR A 256 21.00 6.59 -2.04
N ASP A 257 20.29 5.71 -2.72
CA ASP A 257 20.01 4.37 -2.22
C ASP A 257 21.17 3.46 -2.56
N LEU A 258 21.77 2.88 -1.54
CA LEU A 258 22.86 1.94 -1.67
C LEU A 258 22.37 0.54 -1.28
N ASN A 259 22.99 -0.48 -1.86
CA ASN A 259 22.72 -1.89 -1.54
C ASN A 259 22.79 -2.22 -0.03
N CYS A 260 23.58 -1.47 0.75
CA CYS A 260 23.71 -1.63 2.20
C CYS A 260 22.92 -0.61 3.03
N LYS A 261 22.47 0.51 2.45
CA LYS A 261 21.76 1.58 3.16
C LYS A 261 20.96 2.46 2.20
N ARG A 262 19.67 2.63 2.47
CA ARG A 262 18.78 3.52 1.71
C ARG A 262 18.86 4.95 2.23
N GLY A 263 18.74 5.94 1.34
CA GLY A 263 18.74 7.37 1.67
C GLY A 263 20.06 7.90 2.24
N ALA A 264 21.20 7.42 1.76
CA ALA A 264 22.50 7.96 2.16
C ALA A 264 22.73 9.35 1.54
N HIS A 265 23.05 10.35 2.38
CA HIS A 265 23.40 11.69 1.93
C HIS A 265 24.68 11.69 1.08
N ALA A 266 24.71 12.54 0.05
CA ALA A 266 25.87 12.71 -0.83
C ALA A 266 27.19 12.95 -0.07
N ASP A 267 27.15 13.69 1.05
CA ASP A 267 28.33 14.01 1.85
C ASP A 267 28.98 12.79 2.53
N LYS A 268 28.25 11.68 2.66
CA LYS A 268 28.73 10.42 3.25
C LYS A 268 29.21 9.41 2.21
N ILE A 269 29.22 9.80 0.93
CA ILE A 269 29.58 8.93 -0.18
C ILE A 269 30.78 9.53 -0.90
N ARG A 270 31.74 8.67 -1.25
CA ARG A 270 32.89 9.04 -2.07
C ARG A 270 33.09 8.03 -3.19
N GLY A 271 33.81 8.46 -4.23
CA GLY A 271 34.23 7.56 -5.30
C GLY A 271 35.05 6.40 -4.74
N TYR A 272 34.89 5.22 -5.34
CA TYR A 272 35.66 4.04 -4.96
C TYR A 272 37.14 4.26 -5.27
N ASP A 273 37.99 4.19 -4.24
CA ASP A 273 39.45 4.19 -4.37
C ASP A 273 39.99 2.81 -4.00
N PRO A 274 40.47 2.02 -4.98
CA PRO A 274 40.99 0.68 -4.74
C PRO A 274 42.28 0.66 -3.90
N ALA A 275 42.88 1.80 -3.56
CA ALA A 275 44.08 1.89 -2.73
C ALA A 275 43.82 2.07 -1.22
N SER A 276 42.57 1.98 -0.77
CA SER A 276 42.14 2.36 0.60
C SER A 276 41.93 1.20 1.60
N GLU A 277 42.39 -0.01 1.30
CA GLU A 277 42.41 -1.18 2.21
C GLU A 277 43.61 -1.24 3.17
#